data_AF-A0A735RKH1-F1
#
_entry.id   AF-A0A735RKH1-F1
#
_cell.length_a   1.000
_cell.length_b   1.000
_cell.length_c   1.000
_cell.angle_alpha   90.00
_cell.angle_beta   90.00
_cell.angle_gamma   90.00
#
_symmetry.space_group_name_H-M   'P 1'
#
loop_
_entity.id
_entity.type
_entity.pdbx_description
1 polymer ?
#
loop_
_entity_poly.entity_id
_entity_poly.type
_entity_poly.pdbx_seq_one_letter_code
_entity_poly.pdbx_strand_id
1 'polypeptide(L)'
;EANLFFQVVARRYESGSLILTSNLPFTQWSGTFGDDETLTAAMLDRLLHHAHIVQISGQSYRLKDKLKSGQLKKSATADISG
;
A
#
# COMPACT_ATOMS: atom_id res chain seq x y z
N GLU A 1 17.73 -1.95 4.65
CA GLU A 1 16.46 -1.69 5.37
C GLU A 1 15.45 -2.84 5.24
N ALA A 2 15.27 -3.44 4.04
CA ALA A 2 14.37 -4.58 3.79
C ALA A 2 14.46 -5.73 4.82
N ASN A 3 15.67 -6.08 5.27
CA ASN A 3 15.90 -7.14 6.26
C ASN A 3 15.25 -6.85 7.63
N LEU A 4 15.19 -5.57 8.06
CA LEU A 4 14.56 -5.22 9.35
C LEU A 4 13.04 -5.41 9.29
N PHE A 5 12.40 -4.99 8.20
CA PHE A 5 10.96 -5.19 8.01
C PHE A 5 10.62 -6.69 7.95
N PHE A 6 11.41 -7.47 7.22
CA PHE A 6 11.26 -8.92 7.18
C PHE A 6 11.34 -9.56 8.58
N GLN A 7 12.29 -9.14 9.41
CA GLN A 7 12.41 -9.63 10.78
C GLN A 7 11.19 -9.29 11.65
N VAL A 8 10.59 -8.11 11.48
CA VAL A 8 9.35 -7.75 12.20
C VAL A 8 8.21 -8.66 11.77
N VAL A 9 8.03 -8.85 10.45
CA VAL A 9 7.00 -9.75 9.91
C VAL A 9 7.21 -11.18 10.40
N ALA A 10 8.43 -11.71 10.30
CA ALA A 10 8.76 -13.06 10.72
C ALA A 10 8.56 -13.29 12.23
N ARG A 11 8.88 -12.31 13.08
CA ARG A 11 8.64 -12.41 14.53
C ARG A 11 7.17 -12.33 14.89
N ARG A 12 6.36 -11.56 14.15
CA ARG A 12 4.92 -11.37 14.40
C ARG A 12 4.03 -12.44 13.78
N TYR A 13 4.52 -13.11 12.76
CA TYR A 13 3.87 -14.27 12.16
C TYR A 13 3.51 -15.28 13.27
N GLU A 14 2.23 -15.61 13.37
CA GLU A 14 1.65 -16.52 14.39
C GLU A 14 1.79 -16.09 15.87
N SER A 15 2.37 -14.92 16.17
CA SER A 15 2.59 -14.45 17.55
C SER A 15 1.84 -13.16 17.92
N GLY A 16 1.26 -12.46 16.95
CA GLY A 16 0.40 -11.30 17.19
C GLY A 16 -0.14 -10.66 15.92
N SER A 17 -1.14 -9.78 16.07
CA SER A 17 -1.77 -9.09 14.94
C SER A 17 -0.86 -7.98 14.39
N LEU A 18 -0.86 -7.83 13.06
CA LEU A 18 -0.18 -6.76 12.34
C LEU A 18 -1.17 -6.05 11.42
N ILE A 19 -1.24 -4.72 11.51
CA ILE A 19 -1.95 -3.88 10.54
C ILE A 19 -0.92 -3.22 9.64
N LEU A 20 -1.08 -3.39 8.34
CA LEU A 20 -0.18 -2.84 7.33
C LEU A 20 -0.97 -2.05 6.30
N THR A 21 -0.47 -0.86 5.96
CA THR A 21 -1.01 -0.02 4.89
C THR A 21 0.05 0.16 3.83
N SER A 22 -0.30 -0.08 2.56
CA SER A 22 0.57 0.19 1.43
C SER A 22 -0.19 0.96 0.37
N ASN A 23 0.49 1.92 -0.26
CA ASN A 23 0.02 2.61 -1.45
C ASN A 23 0.49 1.91 -2.74
N LEU A 24 1.23 0.80 -2.63
CA LEU A 24 1.74 0.03 -3.74
C LEU A 24 1.06 -1.35 -3.81
N PRO A 25 0.73 -1.85 -5.01
CA PRO A 25 0.28 -3.22 -5.18
C PRO A 25 1.41 -4.20 -4.83
N PHE A 26 1.06 -5.41 -4.40
CA PHE A 26 2.05 -6.44 -4.00
C PHE A 26 3.07 -6.77 -5.10
N THR A 27 2.71 -6.64 -6.37
CA THR A 27 3.61 -6.85 -7.53
C THR A 27 4.78 -5.87 -7.58
N GLN A 28 4.66 -4.71 -6.92
CA GLN A 28 5.72 -3.69 -6.87
C GLN A 28 6.55 -3.76 -5.60
N TRP A 29 6.30 -4.73 -4.72
CA TRP A 29 7.01 -4.83 -3.45
C TRP A 29 8.44 -5.31 -3.61
N SER A 30 8.77 -6.11 -4.63
CA SER A 30 10.15 -6.56 -4.87
C SER A 30 11.12 -5.38 -4.97
N GLY A 31 10.77 -4.36 -5.75
CA GLY A 31 11.56 -3.13 -5.86
C GLY A 31 11.65 -2.31 -4.56
N THR A 32 10.70 -2.48 -3.64
CA THR A 32 10.76 -1.85 -2.31
C THR A 32 11.67 -2.65 -1.35
N PHE A 33 11.77 -3.97 -1.54
CA PHE A 33 12.58 -4.86 -0.71
C PHE A 33 13.93 -5.22 -1.35
N GLY A 34 14.53 -4.27 -2.06
CA GLY A 34 15.89 -4.40 -2.61
C GLY A 34 15.98 -5.28 -3.85
N ASP A 35 14.93 -5.27 -4.67
CA ASP A 35 14.79 -6.06 -5.90
C ASP A 35 14.90 -7.59 -5.68
N ASP A 36 14.68 -8.06 -4.45
CA ASP A 36 14.71 -9.48 -4.09
C ASP A 36 13.29 -10.06 -4.15
N GLU A 37 12.95 -10.64 -5.30
CA GLU A 37 11.66 -11.31 -5.52
C GLU A 37 11.45 -12.52 -4.60
N THR A 38 12.52 -13.25 -4.27
CA THR A 38 12.44 -14.47 -3.45
C THR A 38 12.09 -14.10 -2.01
N LEU A 39 12.81 -13.12 -1.45
CA LEU A 39 12.54 -12.61 -0.10
C LEU A 39 11.13 -12.01 -0.02
N THR A 40 10.73 -11.24 -1.04
CA THR A 40 9.42 -10.61 -1.09
C THR A 40 8.31 -11.64 -1.15
N ALA A 41 8.44 -12.67 -1.99
CA ALA A 41 7.46 -13.76 -2.08
C ALA A 41 7.33 -14.50 -0.74
N ALA A 42 8.45 -14.85 -0.09
CA ALA A 42 8.44 -15.51 1.20
C ALA A 42 7.83 -14.64 2.32
N MET A 43 7.99 -13.32 2.24
CA MET A 43 7.37 -12.39 3.17
C MET A 43 5.87 -12.25 2.94
N LEU A 44 5.45 -12.14 1.67
CA LEU A 44 4.04 -12.07 1.30
C LEU A 44 3.31 -13.34 1.69
N ASP A 45 3.92 -14.51 1.51
CA ASP A 45 3.36 -15.80 1.96
C ASP A 45 2.98 -15.76 3.45
N ARG A 46 3.90 -15.33 4.31
CA ARG A 46 3.67 -15.19 5.76
C ARG A 46 2.60 -14.16 6.09
N LEU A 47 2.61 -13.00 5.42
CA LEU A 47 1.63 -11.95 5.67
C LEU A 47 0.22 -12.39 5.26
N LEU A 48 0.10 -13.02 4.09
CA LEU A 48 -1.19 -13.32 3.46
C LEU A 48 -1.83 -14.60 3.99
N HIS A 49 -1.07 -15.50 4.61
CA HIS A 49 -1.60 -16.76 5.15
C HIS A 49 -2.77 -16.56 6.12
N HIS A 50 -2.75 -15.49 6.94
CA HIS A 50 -3.82 -15.14 7.88
C HIS A 50 -4.28 -13.68 7.77
N ALA A 51 -4.22 -13.08 6.58
CA ALA A 51 -4.61 -11.67 6.38
C ALA A 51 -6.07 -11.48 5.97
N HIS A 52 -6.62 -10.34 6.39
CA HIS A 52 -7.77 -9.73 5.75
C HIS A 52 -7.31 -8.55 4.89
N ILE A 53 -7.52 -8.65 3.58
CA ILE A 53 -7.10 -7.61 2.63
C ILE A 53 -8.26 -6.63 2.43
N VAL A 54 -8.05 -5.37 2.79
CA VAL A 54 -9.00 -4.28 2.53
C VAL A 54 -8.42 -3.38 1.44
N GLN A 55 -9.00 -3.46 0.24
CA GLN A 55 -8.64 -2.57 -0.87
C GLN A 55 -9.35 -1.23 -0.70
N ILE A 56 -8.57 -0.15 -0.61
CA ILE A 56 -9.08 1.21 -0.42
C ILE A 56 -8.95 1.95 -1.74
N SER A 57 -10.08 2.41 -2.29
CA SER A 57 -10.15 3.23 -3.49
C SER A 57 -10.92 4.52 -3.23
N GLY A 58 -10.62 5.55 -4.01
CA GLY A 58 -11.28 6.85 -3.92
C GLY A 58 -10.33 8.03 -3.90
N GLN A 59 -10.90 9.24 -3.93
CA GLN A 59 -10.12 10.47 -3.91
C GLN A 59 -9.42 10.68 -2.56
N SER A 60 -8.20 11.23 -2.62
CA SER A 60 -7.42 11.58 -1.43
C SER A 60 -8.25 12.44 -0.48
N TYR A 61 -8.31 12.03 0.79
CA TYR A 61 -9.01 12.80 1.82
C TYR A 61 -8.45 14.22 1.97
N ARG A 62 -7.11 14.36 1.88
CA ARG A 62 -6.41 15.66 1.92
C ARG A 62 -6.83 16.59 0.79
N LEU A 63 -7.21 16.05 -0.36
CA LEU A 63 -7.71 16.83 -1.49
C LEU A 63 -9.13 17.35 -1.22
N LYS A 64 -9.97 16.55 -0.54
CA LYS A 64 -11.33 16.97 -0.16
C LYS A 64 -11.30 18.20 0.75
N ASP A 65 -10.37 18.27 1.69
CA ASP A 65 -10.23 19.43 2.59
C ASP A 65 -9.78 20.69 1.84
N LYS A 66 -8.89 20.54 0.85
CA LYS A 66 -8.44 21.65 -0.01
C LYS A 66 -9.50 22.12 -1.01
N LEU A 67 -10.36 21.21 -1.47
CA LEU A 67 -11.54 21.55 -2.27
C LEU A 67 -12.57 22.31 -1.43
N LYS A 68 -12.78 21.89 -0.17
CA LYS A 68 -13.68 22.57 0.79
C LYS A 68 -13.17 23.94 1.21
N SER A 69 -11.84 24.12 1.34
CA SER A 69 -11.23 25.41 1.67
C SER A 69 -11.08 26.36 0.48
N GLY A 70 -11.57 25.99 -0.71
CA GLY A 70 -11.52 26.82 -1.93
C GLY A 70 -10.13 26.95 -2.57
N GLN A 71 -9.13 26.22 -2.06
CA GLN A 71 -7.73 26.31 -2.53
C GLN A 71 -7.47 25.50 -3.80
N LEU A 72 -8.37 24.61 -4.19
CA LEU A 72 -8.30 23.87 -5.46
C LEU A 72 -9.63 24.02 -6.21
N LYS A 73 -9.59 24.55 -7.43
CA LYS A 73 -10.72 24.47 -8.36
C LYS A 73 -10.67 23.10 -9.03
N LYS A 74 -11.80 22.39 -9.08
CA LYS A 74 -11.94 21.12 -9.82
C LYS A 74 -11.51 21.39 -11.27
N SER A 75 -10.34 20.93 -11.71
CA SER A 75 -9.99 21.07 -13.12
C SER A 75 -10.95 20.21 -13.91
N ALA A 76 -11.72 20.84 -14.79
CA ALA A 76 -12.49 20.13 -15.79
C ALA A 76 -11.51 19.48 -16.76
N THR A 77 -11.26 18.18 -16.56
CA THR A 77 -10.61 17.31 -17.54
C THR A 77 -11.49 16.09 -17.73
N ALA A 78 -12.61 16.32 -18.41
CA ALA A 78 -13.43 15.30 -19.03
C ALA A 78 -14.20 15.92 -20.22
N ASP A 79 -13.49 16.69 -21.05
CA ASP A 79 -13.97 17.12 -22.38
C ASP A 79 -12.75 17.13 -23.30
N ILE A 80 -12.39 15.97 -23.85
CA ILE A 80 -11.77 15.80 -25.18
C ILE A 80 -11.66 14.29 -25.47
N SER A 81 -12.73 13.73 -26.02
CA SER A 81 -12.68 12.62 -26.99
C SER A 81 -14.03 12.62 -27.70
N GLY A 82 -14.09 13.36 -28.80
CA GLY A 82 -14.94 13.00 -29.93
C GLY A 82 -14.27 11.91 -30.75
#